data_AF-A0A412TA00-F1
#
_entry.id   AF-A0A412TA00-F1
#
_cell.length_a   1.000
_cell.length_b   1.000
_cell.length_c   1.000
_cell.angle_alpha   90.00
_cell.angle_beta   90.00
_cell.angle_gamma   90.00
#
_symmetry.space_group_name_H-M   'P 1'
#
loop_
_entity.id
_entity.type
_entity.pdbx_description
1 polymer ?
#
loop_
_entity_poly.entity_id
_entity_poly.type
_entity_poly.pdbx_seq_one_letter_code
_entity_poly.pdbx_strand_id
1 'polypeptide(L)'
;MDYFKVNKYSSVEENILYISSNIIELLKGSEKEFGKLVELYEKKFCPEISVNIEMCIYLSMLFLYGIGKIEMNDKKIKLVVK
;
A
#
# COMPACT_ATOMS: atom_id res chain seq x y z
N MET A 1 -15.95 -18.03 -2.48
CA MET A 1 -16.15 -16.61 -2.12
C MET A 1 -15.25 -15.78 -3.02
N ASP A 2 -15.83 -14.97 -3.90
CA ASP A 2 -15.10 -14.12 -4.84
C ASP A 2 -14.70 -12.80 -4.18
N TYR A 3 -13.79 -12.87 -3.19
CA TYR A 3 -13.34 -11.70 -2.43
C TYR A 3 -12.55 -10.67 -3.29
N PHE A 4 -12.20 -11.03 -4.52
CA PHE A 4 -11.41 -10.20 -5.45
C PHE A 4 -12.21 -9.68 -6.64
N LYS A 5 -13.53 -9.89 -6.68
CA LYS A 5 -14.38 -9.33 -7.75
C LYS A 5 -14.57 -7.83 -7.56
N VAL A 6 -13.81 -7.04 -8.30
CA VAL A 6 -14.03 -5.61 -8.47
C VAL A 6 -15.29 -5.43 -9.32
N ASN A 7 -16.34 -4.84 -8.76
CA ASN A 7 -17.56 -4.51 -9.51
C ASN A 7 -17.51 -3.04 -9.94
N LYS A 8 -18.42 -2.61 -10.83
CA LYS A 8 -18.46 -1.23 -11.36
C LYS A 8 -18.60 -0.14 -10.26
N TYR A 9 -19.01 -0.53 -9.06
CA TYR A 9 -19.21 0.36 -7.91
C TYR A 9 -18.05 0.32 -6.91
N SER A 10 -17.06 -0.55 -7.12
CA SER A 10 -15.84 -0.60 -6.32
C SER A 10 -14.85 0.42 -6.84
N SER A 11 -14.39 1.36 -6.00
CA SER A 11 -13.31 2.26 -6.42
C SER A 11 -12.01 1.47 -6.57
N VAL A 12 -11.28 1.72 -7.65
CA VAL A 12 -9.93 1.20 -7.86
C VAL A 12 -8.99 1.69 -6.75
N GLU A 13 -9.26 2.89 -6.21
CA GLU A 13 -8.46 3.50 -5.13
C GLU A 13 -8.55 2.74 -3.80
N GLU A 14 -9.58 1.91 -3.60
CA GLU A 14 -9.77 1.09 -2.38
C GLU A 14 -9.35 -0.38 -2.58
N ASN A 15 -8.80 -0.72 -3.75
CA ASN A 15 -8.38 -2.09 -4.04
C ASN A 15 -6.99 -2.39 -3.44
N ILE A 16 -6.94 -3.37 -2.53
CA ILE A 16 -5.71 -3.76 -1.82
C ILE A 16 -4.57 -4.14 -2.77
N LEU A 17 -4.84 -4.92 -3.82
CA LEU A 17 -3.77 -5.36 -4.75
C LEU A 17 -3.22 -4.20 -5.57
N TYR A 18 -4.09 -3.27 -5.98
CA TYR A 18 -3.69 -2.05 -6.67
C TYR A 18 -2.83 -1.16 -5.78
N ILE A 19 -3.28 -0.90 -4.55
CA ILE A 19 -2.55 -0.11 -3.56
C ILE A 19 -1.20 -0.78 -3.22
N SER A 20 -1.17 -2.12 -3.05
CA SER A 20 0.08 -2.87 -2.85
C SER A 20 1.08 -2.67 -3.99
N SER A 21 0.63 -2.68 -5.25
CA SER A 21 1.51 -2.42 -6.40
C SER A 21 2.13 -1.01 -6.33
N ASN A 22 1.31 -0.01 -6.01
CA ASN A 22 1.76 1.37 -5.84
C ASN A 22 2.74 1.52 -4.67
N ILE A 23 2.49 0.85 -3.53
CA ILE A 23 3.40 0.82 -2.38
C ILE A 23 4.75 0.23 -2.77
N ILE A 24 4.78 -0.86 -3.54
CA ILE A 24 6.04 -1.44 -4.03
C ILE A 24 6.81 -0.41 -4.85
N GLU A 25 6.14 0.31 -5.75
CA GLU A 25 6.78 1.36 -6.55
C GLU A 25 7.37 2.47 -5.68
N LEU A 26 6.64 2.93 -4.66
CA LEU A 26 7.11 3.96 -3.73
C LEU A 26 8.30 3.50 -2.87
N LEU A 27 8.39 2.21 -2.54
CA LEU A 27 9.47 1.65 -1.74
C LEU A 27 10.72 1.27 -2.56
N LYS A 28 10.69 1.39 -3.90
CA LYS A 28 11.89 1.17 -4.72
C LYS A 28 12.99 2.16 -4.35
N GLY A 29 14.17 1.63 -4.07
CA GLY A 29 15.40 2.41 -3.88
C GLY A 29 15.60 3.07 -2.51
N SER A 30 14.62 3.02 -1.59
CA SER A 30 14.84 3.48 -0.20
C SER A 30 13.77 2.99 0.78
N GLU A 31 14.21 2.74 2.01
CA GLU A 31 13.33 2.51 3.16
C GLU A 31 12.56 3.78 3.55
N LYS A 32 11.33 3.62 4.06
CA LYS A 32 10.44 4.75 4.39
C LYS A 32 9.69 4.47 5.68
N GLU A 33 9.48 5.51 6.48
CA GLU A 33 8.51 5.47 7.57
C GLU A 33 7.09 5.43 7.02
N PHE A 34 6.16 4.84 7.76
CA PHE A 34 4.76 4.72 7.34
C PHE A 34 4.12 6.06 6.99
N GLY A 35 4.23 7.07 7.86
CA GLY A 35 3.67 8.39 7.59
C GLY A 35 4.20 8.99 6.29
N LYS A 36 5.50 8.82 6.02
CA LYS A 36 6.09 9.31 4.78
C LYS A 36 5.60 8.57 3.54
N LEU A 37 5.33 7.27 3.67
CA LEU A 37 4.75 6.46 2.61
C LEU A 37 3.32 6.92 2.28
N VAL A 38 2.50 7.21 3.30
CA VAL A 38 1.13 7.73 3.12
C VAL A 38 1.15 9.09 2.44
N GLU A 39 2.01 10.02 2.88
CA GLU A 39 2.17 11.33 2.21
C GLU A 39 2.55 11.20 0.72
N LEU A 40 3.46 10.27 0.40
CA LEU A 40 3.88 10.04 -0.99
C LEU A 40 2.77 9.39 -1.82
N TYR A 41 1.99 8.52 -1.18
CA TYR A 41 0.84 7.89 -1.81
C TYR A 41 -0.23 8.93 -2.17
N GLU A 42 -0.58 9.81 -1.21
CA GLU A 42 -1.52 10.91 -1.40
C GLU A 42 -1.13 11.78 -2.59
N LYS A 43 0.12 12.26 -2.59
CA LYS A 43 0.63 13.16 -3.63
C LYS A 43 0.64 12.56 -5.02
N LYS A 44 0.85 11.24 -5.14
CA LYS A 44 1.09 10.59 -6.43
C LYS A 44 -0.14 9.90 -7.00
N PHE A 45 -1.00 9.34 -6.16
CA PHE A 45 -2.07 8.44 -6.60
C PHE A 45 -3.47 8.88 -6.15
N CYS A 46 -3.61 9.57 -5.02
CA CYS A 46 -4.93 9.95 -4.50
C CYS A 46 -4.84 11.24 -3.67
N PRO A 47 -5.06 12.43 -4.28
CA PRO A 47 -4.89 13.73 -3.61
C PRO A 47 -5.83 13.99 -2.42
N GLU A 48 -6.88 13.19 -2.27
CA GLU A 48 -7.83 13.26 -1.16
C GLU A 48 -7.90 11.89 -0.47
N ILE A 49 -6.98 11.62 0.46
CA ILE A 49 -7.02 10.38 1.25
C ILE A 49 -8.17 10.45 2.25
N SER A 50 -9.10 9.51 2.12
CA SER A 50 -10.11 9.22 3.16
C SER A 50 -9.56 8.25 4.20
N VAL A 51 -10.21 8.18 5.37
CA VAL A 51 -9.89 7.19 6.42
C VAL A 51 -9.94 5.75 5.88
N ASN A 52 -10.84 5.47 4.93
CA ASN A 52 -10.93 4.16 4.29
C ASN A 52 -9.68 3.85 3.45
N ILE A 53 -9.19 4.82 2.68
CA ILE A 53 -7.99 4.66 1.86
C ILE A 53 -6.77 4.44 2.75
N GLU A 54 -6.63 5.19 3.85
CA GLU A 54 -5.54 4.98 4.81
C GLU A 54 -5.58 3.55 5.42
N MET A 55 -6.79 3.06 5.75
CA MET A 55 -6.98 1.68 6.19
C MET A 55 -6.61 0.66 5.10
N CYS A 56 -6.97 0.93 3.84
CA CYS A 56 -6.60 0.09 2.72
C CYS A 56 -5.09 0.09 2.47
N ILE A 57 -4.39 1.22 2.64
CA ILE A 57 -2.91 1.29 2.61
C ILE A 57 -2.33 0.41 3.70
N TYR A 58 -2.86 0.49 4.93
CA TYR A 58 -2.42 -0.36 6.04
C TYR A 58 -2.60 -1.86 5.74
N LEU A 59 -3.78 -2.26 5.26
CA LEU A 59 -4.07 -3.65 4.86
C LEU A 59 -3.17 -4.12 3.71
N SER A 60 -2.86 -3.23 2.77
CA SER A 60 -1.98 -3.50 1.63
C SER A 60 -0.54 -3.74 2.07
N MET A 61 -0.06 -3.00 3.07
CA MET A 61 1.23 -3.28 3.70
C MET A 61 1.22 -4.60 4.46
N LEU A 62 0.17 -4.88 5.24
CA LEU A 62 0.05 -6.15 5.96
C LEU A 62 0.05 -7.34 5.00
N PHE A 63 -0.64 -7.21 3.86
CA PHE A 63 -0.61 -8.18 2.78
C PHE A 63 0.82 -8.38 2.25
N LEU A 64 1.50 -7.30 1.86
CA LEU A 64 2.88 -7.34 1.36
C LEU A 64 3.87 -7.95 2.37
N TYR A 65 3.68 -7.66 3.66
CA TYR A 65 4.47 -8.25 4.74
C TYR A 65 4.19 -9.74 4.86
N GLY A 66 2.92 -10.14 4.86
CA GLY A 66 2.50 -11.55 4.94
C GLY A 66 3.04 -12.42 3.79
N ILE A 67 3.18 -11.85 2.59
CA ILE A 67 3.79 -12.55 1.44
C ILE A 67 5.32 -12.36 1.33
N GLY A 68 5.95 -11.72 2.31
CA GLY A 68 7.39 -11.55 2.40
C GLY A 68 7.99 -10.60 1.35
N LYS A 69 7.22 -9.64 0.83
CA LYS A 69 7.68 -8.63 -0.15
C LYS A 69 8.21 -7.36 0.51
N ILE A 70 7.78 -7.07 1.73
CA ILE A 70 8.33 -5.99 2.56
C ILE A 70 8.72 -6.52 3.93
N GLU A 71 9.66 -5.84 4.56
CA GLU A 71 10.06 -6.06 5.94
C GLU A 71 10.01 -4.73 6.71
N MET A 72 9.84 -4.83 8.03
CA MET A 72 9.73 -3.68 8.92
C MET A 72 10.85 -3.74 9.97
N ASN A 73 11.74 -2.75 9.95
CA ASN A 73 12.82 -2.58 10.93
C ASN A 73 12.76 -1.16 11.49
N ASP A 74 12.78 -0.99 12.82
CA ASP A 74 12.80 0.32 13.49
C ASP A 74 11.79 1.33 12.93
N LYS A 75 10.54 0.90 12.74
CA LYS A 75 9.42 1.70 12.18
C LYS A 75 9.59 2.12 10.70
N LYS A 76 10.61 1.62 10.03
CA LYS A 76 10.82 1.79 8.60
C LYS A 76 10.45 0.54 7.83
N ILE A 77 9.94 0.76 6.62
CA ILE A 77 9.47 -0.26 5.71
C ILE A 77 10.44 -0.28 4.53
N LYS A 78 10.92 -1.47 4.15
CA LYS A 78 11.75 -1.66 2.97
C LYS A 78 11.30 -2.87 2.15
N LEU A 79 11.61 -2.85 0.86
CA LEU A 79 11.41 -3.99 -0.02
C LEU A 79 12.41 -5.10 0.29
N VAL A 80 11.92 -6.33 0.28
CA VAL A 80 12.76 -7.52 0.30
C VAL A 80 13.11 -7.86 -1.15
N VAL A 81 14.37 -7.66 -1.53
CA VAL A 81 14.91 -8.11 -2.82
C VAL A 81 15.53 -9.50 -2.60
N LYS A 82 14.89 -10.53 -3.16
CA LYS A 82 15.46 -11.88 -3.28
C LYS A 82 15.67 -12.19 -4.76
#